data_AF-A0A7C2E5F4-F1
#
_entry.id   AF-A0A7C2E5F4-F1
#
_cell.length_a   1.000
_cell.length_b   1.000
_cell.length_c   1.000
_cell.angle_alpha   90.00
_cell.angle_beta   90.00
_cell.angle_gamma   90.00
#
_symmetry.space_group_name_H-M   'P 1'
#
loop_
_entity.id
_entity.type
_entity.pdbx_description
1 polymer ?
#
loop_
_entity_poly.entity_id
_entity_poly.type
_entity_poly.pdbx_seq_one_letter_code
_entity_poly.pdbx_strand_id
1 'polypeptide(L)'
;MDNVDIVIEAWPSAQQLETAGLEPGDWLFGLYEGTPLVQRGIIAEPLLPDKITIFQGPLQEACDSEDEVRREVRTTVIHEIAHHFGIDEERLAELGYE
;
A
#
# COMPACT_ATOMS: atom_id res chain seq x y z
N MET A 1 -13.25 -6.46 -8.81
CA MET A 1 -12.30 -5.45 -8.30
C MET A 1 -12.85 -4.13 -8.78
N ASP A 2 -13.81 -3.58 -8.05
CA ASP A 2 -14.43 -2.33 -8.46
C ASP A 2 -13.65 -1.18 -7.82
N ASN A 3 -12.87 -0.50 -8.66
CA ASN A 3 -12.32 0.84 -8.45
C ASN A 3 -11.11 0.98 -7.48
N VAL A 4 -10.04 0.20 -7.68
CA VAL A 4 -8.71 0.49 -7.08
C VAL A 4 -7.71 0.83 -8.20
N ASP A 5 -7.16 2.04 -8.16
CA ASP A 5 -6.10 2.48 -9.06
C ASP A 5 -4.72 2.26 -8.43
N ILE A 6 -3.81 1.60 -9.15
CA ILE A 6 -2.40 1.51 -8.74
C ILE A 6 -1.63 2.62 -9.44
N VAL A 7 -1.03 3.52 -8.66
CA VAL A 7 -0.22 4.62 -9.17
C VAL A 7 1.23 4.48 -8.71
N ILE A 8 2.15 5.02 -9.50
CA ILE A 8 3.57 5.04 -9.16
C ILE A 8 3.97 6.51 -8.98
N GLU A 9 4.53 6.83 -7.81
CA GLU A 9 5.06 8.15 -7.51
C GLU A 9 6.55 8.05 -7.17
N ALA A 10 7.30 9.13 -7.42
CA ALA A 10 8.74 9.13 -7.17
C ALA A 10 9.05 9.07 -5.67
N TRP A 11 8.34 9.85 -4.85
CA TRP A 11 8.57 9.97 -3.40
C TRP A 11 7.25 10.30 -2.68
N PRO A 12 7.07 9.82 -1.43
CA PRO A 12 5.94 10.22 -0.61
C PRO A 12 6.04 11.70 -0.24
N SER A 13 4.89 12.36 -0.17
CA SER A 13 4.76 13.69 0.39
C SER A 13 4.94 13.68 1.92
N ALA A 14 5.25 14.85 2.49
CA ALA A 14 5.37 15.00 3.94
C ALA A 14 4.08 14.59 4.69
N GLN A 15 2.91 14.88 4.10
CA GLN A 15 1.62 14.50 4.67
C GLN A 15 1.41 12.98 4.67
N GLN A 16 1.81 12.29 3.60
CA GLN A 16 1.71 10.84 3.51
C GLN A 16 2.64 10.16 4.54
N LEU A 17 3.85 10.67 4.72
CA LEU A 17 4.77 10.19 5.76
C LEU A 17 4.22 10.38 7.17
N GLU A 18 3.62 11.55 7.46
CA GLU A 18 2.97 11.81 8.76
C GLU A 18 1.79 10.87 9.01
N THR A 19 1.00 10.60 7.97
CA THR A 19 -0.20 9.75 8.05
C THR A 19 0.14 8.26 8.19
N ALA A 20 1.23 7.81 7.57
CA ALA A 20 1.64 6.42 7.58
C ALA A 20 2.07 5.92 8.97
N GLY A 21 2.43 6.82 9.90
CA GLY A 21 2.76 6.44 11.28
C GLY A 21 4.00 5.52 11.40
N LEU A 22 4.94 5.64 10.46
CA LEU A 22 6.14 4.81 10.38
C LEU A 22 7.06 4.97 11.60
N GLU A 23 7.79 3.90 11.95
CA GLU A 23 8.85 3.99 12.95
C GLU A 23 10.05 4.77 12.41
N PRO A 24 10.86 5.41 13.30
CA PRO A 24 12.04 6.14 12.87
C PRO A 24 13.05 5.23 12.13
N GLY A 25 13.24 5.48 10.84
CA GLY A 25 14.17 4.74 9.99
C GLY A 25 13.51 3.84 8.95
N ASP A 26 12.18 3.69 8.99
CA ASP A 26 11.45 2.90 8.01
C ASP A 26 11.17 3.66 6.71
N TRP A 27 10.97 2.88 5.65
CA TRP A 27 10.60 3.37 4.33
C TRP A 27 9.11 3.18 4.06
N LEU A 28 8.47 4.19 3.48
CA LEU A 28 7.12 4.05 2.92
C LEU A 28 7.21 3.51 1.50
N PHE A 29 7.04 2.21 1.30
CA PHE A 29 7.05 1.59 -0.03
C PHE A 29 5.70 1.69 -0.76
N GLY A 30 4.61 1.63 0.00
CA GLY A 30 3.26 1.71 -0.50
C GLY A 30 2.35 2.49 0.43
N LEU A 31 1.25 3.00 -0.11
CA LEU A 31 0.20 3.62 0.67
C LEU A 31 -1.16 3.40 0.01
N TYR A 32 -2.08 2.78 0.73
CA TYR A 32 -3.49 2.76 0.41
C TYR A 32 -4.19 4.07 0.85
N GLU A 33 -4.80 4.75 -0.11
CA GLU A 33 -5.58 5.97 0.08
C GLU A 33 -7.02 5.72 -0.39
N GLY A 34 -7.93 5.47 0.56
CA GLY A 34 -9.31 5.11 0.23
C GLY A 34 -10.17 4.88 1.44
N THR A 35 -11.47 4.62 1.22
CA THR A 35 -12.39 4.20 2.30
C THR A 35 -12.54 2.68 2.23
N PRO A 36 -12.06 1.91 3.23
CA PRO A 36 -12.12 0.45 3.21
C PRO A 36 -13.54 -0.08 2.93
N LEU A 37 -13.66 -1.16 2.16
CA LEU A 37 -14.96 -1.76 1.81
C LEU A 37 -15.81 -2.09 3.03
N VAL A 38 -15.18 -2.53 4.12
CA VAL A 38 -15.83 -2.85 5.40
C VAL A 38 -16.51 -1.63 6.05
N GLN A 39 -16.07 -0.41 5.72
CA GLN A 39 -16.63 0.85 6.21
C GLN A 39 -17.58 1.53 5.20
N ARG A 40 -17.67 1.03 3.96
CA ARG A 40 -18.61 1.56 2.96
C ARG A 40 -20.04 1.11 3.30
N GLY A 41 -20.83 2.02 3.86
CA GLY A 41 -22.27 1.83 4.02
C GLY A 41 -23.02 1.80 2.68
N ILE A 42 -24.24 1.24 2.68
CA ILE A 42 -25.12 1.00 1.50
C ILE A 42 -25.55 2.32 0.80
N ILE A 43 -25.24 3.50 1.35
CA ILE A 43 -26.01 4.74 1.10
C ILE A 43 -25.40 5.63 0.01
N ALA A 44 -24.15 5.45 -0.39
CA ALA A 44 -23.59 6.06 -1.60
C ALA A 44 -22.25 5.40 -1.95
N GLU A 45 -22.05 5.02 -3.20
CA GLU A 45 -20.74 4.67 -3.72
C GLU A 45 -19.82 5.90 -3.60
N PRO A 46 -18.64 5.80 -2.97
CA PRO A 46 -17.68 6.89 -2.97
C PRO A 46 -17.33 7.27 -4.41
N LEU A 47 -17.36 8.57 -4.71
CA LEU A 47 -17.22 9.13 -6.06
C LEU A 47 -15.80 9.00 -6.65
N LEU A 48 -14.83 8.50 -5.88
CA LEU A 48 -13.42 8.37 -6.27
C LEU A 48 -12.93 6.93 -6.04
N PRO A 49 -12.07 6.40 -6.92
CA PRO A 49 -11.39 5.12 -6.69
C PRO A 49 -10.58 5.16 -5.40
N ASP A 50 -10.43 4.02 -4.74
CA ASP A 50 -9.32 3.89 -3.80
C ASP A 50 -8.03 3.84 -4.61
N LYS A 51 -6.92 4.31 -4.02
CA LYS A 51 -5.64 4.41 -4.69
C LYS A 51 -4.59 3.65 -3.90
N ILE A 52 -3.83 2.79 -4.55
CA ILE A 52 -2.60 2.21 -4.01
C ILE A 52 -1.44 2.94 -4.69
N THR A 53 -0.73 3.76 -3.93
CA THR A 53 0.47 4.44 -4.39
C THR A 53 1.69 3.59 -4.08
N ILE A 54 2.53 3.31 -5.08
CA ILE A 54 3.85 2.68 -4.90
C ILE A 54 4.93 3.74 -5.07
N PHE A 55 5.85 3.84 -4.11
CA PHE A 55 6.89 4.87 -4.10
C PHE A 55 8.22 4.33 -4.63
N GLN A 56 8.58 4.77 -5.83
CA GLN A 56 9.77 4.29 -6.53
C GLN A 56 11.08 4.63 -5.81
N GLY A 57 11.23 5.85 -5.30
CA GLY A 57 12.44 6.32 -4.64
C GLY A 57 12.80 5.50 -3.40
N PRO A 58 11.89 5.35 -2.41
CA PRO A 58 12.11 4.49 -1.25
C PRO A 58 12.49 3.05 -1.61
N LEU A 59 11.80 2.44 -2.59
CA LEU A 59 12.13 1.09 -3.07
C LEU A 59 13.54 1.01 -3.67
N GLN A 60 13.97 2.02 -4.42
CA GLN A 60 15.30 2.06 -5.03
C GLN A 60 16.42 2.33 -4.02
N GLU A 61 16.16 3.08 -2.95
CA GLU A 61 17.14 3.28 -1.87
C GLU A 61 17.23 2.05 -0.95
N ALA A 62 16.14 1.30 -0.78
CA ALA A 62 16.08 0.15 0.12
C ALA A 62 16.55 -1.17 -0.50
N CYS A 63 16.55 -1.28 -1.84
CA CYS A 63 16.91 -2.52 -2.55
C CYS A 63 18.20 -2.36 -3.35
N ASP A 64 19.02 -3.41 -3.39
CA ASP A 64 20.31 -3.43 -4.09
C ASP A 64 20.20 -3.91 -5.54
N SER A 65 19.03 -4.40 -5.97
CA SER A 65 18.82 -4.92 -7.33
C SER A 65 17.39 -4.78 -7.85
N GLU A 66 17.23 -4.82 -9.17
CA GLU A 66 15.91 -4.80 -9.82
C GLU A 66 15.05 -6.00 -9.42
N ASP A 67 15.67 -7.17 -9.18
CA ASP A 67 14.94 -8.35 -8.73
C ASP A 67 14.46 -8.23 -7.28
N GLU A 68 15.19 -7.52 -6.42
CA GLU A 68 14.72 -7.16 -5.08
C GLU A 68 13.57 -6.16 -5.16
N VAL A 69 13.70 -5.09 -5.96
CA VAL A 69 12.61 -4.12 -6.17
C VAL A 69 11.35 -4.82 -6.67
N ARG A 70 11.45 -5.77 -7.61
CA ARG A 70 10.28 -6.52 -8.11
C ARG A 70 9.62 -7.38 -7.02
N ARG A 71 10.42 -8.01 -6.14
CA ARG A 71 9.89 -8.78 -5.01
C ARG A 71 9.21 -7.86 -4.02
N GLU A 72 9.85 -6.76 -3.68
CA GLU A 72 9.35 -5.79 -2.71
C GLU A 72 8.04 -5.15 -3.18
N VAL A 73 7.98 -4.68 -4.43
CA VAL A 73 6.75 -4.15 -5.05
C VAL A 73 5.62 -5.17 -4.98
N ARG A 74 5.90 -6.46 -5.26
CA ARG A 74 4.87 -7.50 -5.18
C ARG A 74 4.36 -7.66 -3.75
N THR A 75 5.26 -7.73 -2.78
CA THR A 75 4.93 -7.84 -1.36
C THR A 75 4.10 -6.64 -0.91
N THR A 76 4.57 -5.42 -1.18
CA THR A 76 3.85 -4.17 -0.89
C THR A 76 2.43 -4.17 -1.49
N VAL A 77 2.27 -4.46 -2.78
CA VAL A 77 0.95 -4.46 -3.42
C VAL A 77 0.02 -5.49 -2.78
N ILE A 78 0.52 -6.67 -2.43
CA ILE A 78 -0.29 -7.70 -1.79
C ILE A 78 -0.72 -7.26 -0.38
N HIS A 79 0.17 -6.65 0.39
CA HIS A 79 -0.15 -6.08 1.70
C HIS A 79 -1.24 -5.01 1.62
N GLU A 80 -1.10 -4.03 0.74
CA GLU A 80 -2.09 -2.95 0.58
C GLU A 80 -3.45 -3.47 0.11
N ILE A 81 -3.47 -4.45 -0.82
CA ILE A 81 -4.71 -5.10 -1.26
C ILE A 81 -5.34 -5.93 -0.13
N ALA A 82 -4.55 -6.65 0.65
CA ALA A 82 -5.03 -7.47 1.75
C ALA A 82 -5.70 -6.60 2.83
N HIS A 83 -5.04 -5.51 3.24
CA HIS A 83 -5.61 -4.53 4.17
C HIS A 83 -6.92 -3.92 3.64
N HIS A 84 -7.00 -3.61 2.34
CA HIS A 84 -8.24 -3.14 1.72
C HIS A 84 -9.41 -4.13 1.88
N PHE A 85 -9.12 -5.44 1.81
CA PHE A 85 -10.11 -6.51 2.03
C PHE A 85 -10.32 -6.86 3.51
N GLY A 86 -9.65 -6.18 4.44
CA GLY A 86 -9.75 -6.44 5.87
C GLY A 86 -9.01 -7.70 6.33
N ILE A 87 -7.98 -8.12 5.60
CA ILE A 87 -7.05 -9.17 5.99
C ILE A 87 -5.94 -8.52 6.82
N ASP A 88 -5.65 -9.05 8.00
CA ASP A 88 -4.62 -8.54 8.91
C ASP A 88 -3.24 -9.16 8.68
N GLU A 89 -2.23 -8.63 9.37
CA GLU A 89 -0.83 -9.09 9.30
C GLU A 89 -0.68 -10.57 9.68
N GLU A 90 -1.43 -11.04 10.70
CA GLU A 90 -1.39 -12.45 11.13
C GLU A 90 -1.81 -13.36 9.98
N ARG A 91 -2.90 -13.02 9.28
CA ARG A 91 -3.37 -13.78 8.13
C ARG A 91 -2.45 -13.68 6.92
N LEU A 92 -1.75 -12.56 6.72
CA LEU A 92 -0.75 -12.40 5.67
C LEU A 92 0.48 -13.29 5.89
N ALA A 93 0.97 -13.35 7.13
CA ALA A 93 2.08 -14.22 7.51
C ALA A 93 1.73 -15.71 7.28
N GLU A 94 0.51 -16.13 7.61
CA GLU A 94 0.02 -17.49 7.31
C GLU A 94 0.01 -17.83 5.82
N LEU A 95 -0.15 -16.82 4.96
CA LEU A 95 -0.17 -16.95 3.50
C LEU A 95 1.22 -16.82 2.86
N GLY A 96 2.25 -16.53 3.66
CA GLY A 96 3.65 -16.40 3.23
C GLY A 96 3.99 -15.04 2.59
N TYR A 97 3.30 -13.98 3.00
CA TYR A 97 3.55 -12.61 2.58
C TYR A 97 3.92 -11.78 3.83
N GLU A 98 5.18 -11.87 4.24
CA GLU A 98 5.82 -11.00 5.25
C GLU A 98 6.95 -10.22 4.57
#